data_AF-A0A7J2PM51-F1
#
_entry.id   AF-A0A7J2PM51-F1
#
_cell.length_a   1.000
_cell.length_b   1.000
_cell.length_c   1.000
_cell.angle_alpha   90.00
_cell.angle_beta   90.00
_cell.angle_gamma   90.00
#
_symmetry.space_group_name_H-M   'P 1'
#
loop_
_entity.id
_entity.type
_entity.pdbx_description
1 polymer ?
#
loop_
_entity_poly.entity_id
_entity_poly.type
_entity_poly.pdbx_seq_one_letter_code
_entity_poly.pdbx_strand_id
1 'polypeptide(L)'
;MLGNDIALSGTRHSLKKMLAIFKRLLKNKGQVLMIIRQVHTLKYWHVVFTPEYDGRFGIPAKYLFLNAHYFISLCDKQGFKTKIIDKEGPKENLFYLLKLEKKAEA
;
A
#
# COMPACT_ATOMS: atom_id res chain seq x y z
N MET A 1 -10.57 14.68 2.85
CA MET A 1 -10.24 13.33 3.37
C MET A 1 -8.85 12.96 2.87
N LEU A 2 -7.83 12.99 3.73
CA LEU A 2 -6.51 12.41 3.45
C LEU A 2 -6.65 10.89 3.64
N GLY A 3 -6.87 10.17 2.54
CA GLY A 3 -6.89 8.71 2.55
C GLY A 3 -5.52 8.17 2.97
N ASN A 4 -5.49 7.32 3.99
CA ASN A 4 -4.31 6.53 4.40
C ASN A 4 -4.06 5.39 3.39
N ASP A 5 -3.89 5.74 2.11
CA ASP A 5 -3.46 4.81 1.08
C ASP A 5 -1.93 4.59 1.19
N ILE A 6 -1.47 3.38 0.85
CA ILE A 6 -0.04 3.01 0.60
C ILE A 6 0.67 3.95 -0.38
N ALA A 7 -0.11 4.81 -1.04
CA ALA A 7 0.33 5.83 -1.92
C ALA A 7 1.50 6.67 -1.33
N LEU A 8 1.63 6.82 0.00
CA LEU A 8 2.78 7.46 0.66
C LEU A 8 4.16 6.77 0.48
N SER A 9 4.21 5.55 -0.07
CA SER A 9 5.50 4.94 -0.40
C SER A 9 6.18 5.63 -1.59
N GLY A 10 5.44 6.32 -2.46
CA GLY A 10 5.95 7.11 -3.59
C GLY A 10 6.59 6.33 -4.74
N THR A 11 7.43 5.32 -4.44
CA THR A 11 8.09 4.45 -5.42
C THR A 11 8.06 2.98 -5.00
N ARG A 12 8.24 2.05 -5.96
CA ARG A 12 8.40 0.62 -5.67
C ARG A 12 9.59 0.33 -4.76
N HIS A 13 10.66 1.12 -4.90
CA HIS A 13 11.86 1.01 -4.06
C HIS A 13 11.56 1.33 -2.60
N SER A 14 10.92 2.48 -2.36
CA SER A 14 10.47 2.90 -1.04
C SER A 14 9.42 1.97 -0.44
N LEU A 15 8.53 1.38 -1.26
CA LEU A 15 7.59 0.36 -0.82
C LEU A 15 8.31 -0.87 -0.24
N LYS A 16 9.35 -1.36 -0.91
CA LYS A 16 10.17 -2.46 -0.38
C LYS A 16 10.86 -2.08 0.93
N LYS A 17 11.39 -0.86 1.04
CA LYS A 17 11.98 -0.35 2.28
C LYS A 17 10.96 -0.31 3.42
N MET A 18 9.75 0.16 3.16
CA MET A 18 8.65 0.18 4.13
C MET A 18 8.32 -1.24 4.61
N LEU A 19 8.18 -2.21 3.70
CA LEU A 19 7.93 -3.61 4.05
C LEU A 19 9.07 -4.20 4.89
N ALA A 20 10.33 -3.87 4.59
CA ALA A 20 11.47 -4.28 5.40
C ALA A 20 11.43 -3.68 6.81
N ILE A 21 11.02 -2.41 6.95
CA ILE A 21 10.82 -1.76 8.25
C ILE A 21 9.70 -2.46 9.03
N PHE A 22 8.55 -2.74 8.40
CA PHE A 22 7.46 -3.49 9.04
C PHE A 22 7.94 -4.85 9.53
N LYS A 23 8.72 -5.57 8.71
CA LYS A 23 9.25 -6.89 9.08
C LYS A 23 10.15 -6.82 10.32
N ARG A 24 10.93 -5.75 10.46
CA ARG A 24 11.80 -5.50 11.63
C ARG A 24 11.01 -5.14 12.88
N LEU A 25 9.92 -4.37 12.74
CA LEU A 25 9.10 -3.91 13.87
C LEU A 25 8.14 -4.99 14.40
N LEU A 26 7.69 -5.90 13.54
CA LEU A 26 6.73 -6.93 13.92
C LEU A 26 7.42 -8.15 14.54
N LYS A 27 6.82 -8.64 15.63
CA LYS A 27 7.09 -9.99 16.14
C LYS A 27 6.65 -11.05 15.12
N ASN A 28 7.10 -12.29 15.29
CA ASN A 28 6.61 -13.42 14.49
C ASN A 28 5.08 -13.49 14.54
N LYS A 29 4.44 -13.68 13.38
CA LYS A 29 2.97 -13.63 13.19
C LYS A 29 2.32 -12.26 13.50
N GLY A 30 3.11 -11.21 13.72
CA GLY A 30 2.61 -9.84 13.80
C GLY A 30 1.94 -9.42 12.50
N GLN A 31 0.94 -8.56 12.61
CA GLN A 31 0.04 -8.22 11.51
C GLN A 31 0.03 -6.72 11.21
N VAL A 32 -0.16 -6.40 9.93
CA VAL A 32 -0.46 -5.04 9.45
C VAL A 32 -1.76 -5.11 8.66
N LEU A 33 -2.67 -4.21 8.98
CA LEU A 33 -3.89 -3.96 8.20
C LEU A 33 -3.63 -2.77 7.28
N MET A 34 -3.94 -2.93 6.01
CA MET A 34 -3.68 -1.92 4.99
C MET A 34 -4.87 -1.78 4.07
N ILE A 35 -5.30 -0.55 3.85
CA ILE A 35 -6.28 -0.22 2.83
C ILE A 35 -5.51 0.18 1.58
N ILE A 36 -5.93 -0.36 0.43
CA ILE A 36 -5.40 0.02 -0.88
C ILE A 36 -6.53 0.27 -1.86
N ARG A 37 -6.43 1.38 -2.59
CA ARG A 37 -7.23 1.58 -3.80
C ARG A 37 -6.75 0.66 -4.94
N GLN A 38 -7.66 -0.15 -5.47
CA GLN A 38 -7.37 -1.11 -6.53
C GLN A 38 -7.09 -0.43 -7.88
N VAL A 39 -5.92 -0.69 -8.45
CA VAL A 39 -5.61 -0.38 -9.85
C VAL A 39 -5.96 -1.57 -10.74
N HIS A 40 -6.89 -1.39 -11.69
CA HIS A 40 -7.42 -2.51 -12.50
C HIS A 40 -6.54 -2.91 -13.67
N THR A 41 -5.98 -1.95 -14.41
CA THR A 41 -5.31 -2.21 -15.69
C THR A 41 -3.80 -2.41 -15.55
N LEU A 42 -3.16 -1.68 -14.63
CA LEU A 42 -1.71 -1.70 -14.44
C LEU A 42 -1.34 -2.41 -13.13
N LYS A 43 -0.12 -2.97 -13.07
CA LYS A 43 0.43 -3.52 -11.81
C LYS A 43 0.53 -2.44 -10.73
N TYR A 44 0.87 -1.23 -11.14
CA TYR A 44 0.94 -0.05 -10.30
C TYR A 44 0.87 1.20 -11.16
N TRP A 45 0.53 2.34 -10.54
CA TRP A 45 0.47 3.65 -11.18
C TRP A 45 1.12 4.70 -10.27
N HIS A 46 2.02 5.49 -10.85
CA HIS A 46 2.66 6.63 -10.17
C HIS A 46 1.90 7.91 -10.50
N VAL A 47 1.57 8.67 -9.47
CA VAL A 47 0.93 9.98 -9.60
C VAL A 47 1.67 10.98 -8.73
N VAL A 48 1.78 12.24 -9.17
CA VAL A 48 2.27 13.33 -8.33
C VAL A 48 1.06 14.20 -8.01
N PHE A 49 0.79 14.42 -6.73
CA PHE A 49 -0.22 15.37 -6.29
C PHE A 49 0.45 16.53 -5.58
N THR A 50 0.04 17.74 -5.94
CA THR A 50 0.39 18.95 -5.21
C THR A 50 -0.81 19.30 -4.34
N PRO A 51 -0.70 19.24 -3.00
CA PRO A 51 -1.81 19.63 -2.14
C PRO A 51 -2.07 21.13 -2.28
N GLU A 52 -3.33 21.51 -2.28
CA GLU A 52 -3.76 22.91 -2.28
C GLU A 52 -4.66 23.16 -1.08
N TYR A 53 -4.43 24.27 -0.38
CA TYR A 53 -5.28 24.73 0.70
C TYR A 53 -5.27 26.26 0.75
N ASP A 54 -6.45 26.87 0.75
CA ASP A 54 -6.62 28.33 0.82
C ASP A 54 -5.81 29.09 -0.27
N GLY A 55 -5.86 28.57 -1.51
CA GLY A 55 -5.13 29.11 -2.66
C GLY A 55 -3.60 28.95 -2.59
N ARG A 56 -3.07 28.25 -1.58
CA ARG A 56 -1.65 27.96 -1.44
C ARG A 56 -1.34 26.52 -1.83
N PHE A 57 -0.37 26.36 -2.71
CA PHE A 57 0.18 25.05 -3.08
C PHE A 57 1.25 24.62 -2.08
N GLY A 58 1.10 23.42 -1.56
CA GLY A 58 2.11 22.76 -0.73
C GLY A 58 3.15 22.01 -1.56
N ILE A 59 3.95 21.19 -0.88
CA ILE A 59 5.02 20.41 -1.51
C ILE A 59 4.40 19.24 -2.30
N PRO A 60 4.73 19.06 -3.59
CA PRO A 60 4.27 17.91 -4.36
C PRO A 60 4.73 16.60 -3.74
N ALA A 61 3.81 15.66 -3.57
CA ALA A 61 4.08 14.33 -3.07
C ALA A 61 3.87 13.29 -4.18
N LYS A 62 4.75 12.28 -4.20
CA LYS A 62 4.63 11.14 -5.11
C LYS A 62 3.77 10.08 -4.46
N TYR A 63 2.81 9.57 -5.22
CA TYR A 63 1.83 8.60 -4.80
C TYR A 63 1.94 7.33 -5.65
N LEU A 64 1.93 6.17 -4.99
CA LEU A 64 1.98 4.85 -5.63
C LEU A 64 0.67 4.10 -5.41
N PHE A 65 -0.15 4.01 -6.45
CA PHE A 65 -1.33 3.14 -6.47
C PHE A 65 -0.96 1.75 -6.98
N LEU A 66 -1.56 0.71 -6.42
CA LEU A 66 -1.17 -0.67 -6.66
C LEU A 66 -2.37 -1.51 -7.05
N ASN A 67 -2.16 -2.46 -7.95
CA ASN A 67 -3.05 -3.59 -8.06
C ASN A 67 -2.84 -4.51 -6.84
N ALA A 68 -3.92 -4.88 -6.16
CA ALA A 68 -3.87 -5.67 -4.93
C ALA A 68 -3.21 -7.02 -5.11
N HIS A 69 -3.50 -7.72 -6.21
CA HIS A 69 -2.90 -9.03 -6.49
C HIS A 69 -1.40 -8.93 -6.76
N TYR A 70 -0.97 -7.87 -7.46
CA TYR A 70 0.45 -7.57 -7.62
C TYR A 70 1.12 -7.30 -6.26
N PHE A 71 0.47 -6.50 -5.41
CA PHE A 71 1.01 -6.16 -4.09
C PHE A 71 1.10 -7.38 -3.17
N ILE A 72 0.13 -8.30 -3.20
CA ILE A 72 0.18 -9.58 -2.47
C ILE A 72 1.41 -10.38 -2.89
N SER A 73 1.66 -10.53 -4.19
CA SER A 73 2.85 -11.23 -4.70
C SER A 73 4.15 -10.56 -4.27
N LEU A 74 4.19 -9.22 -4.23
CA LEU A 74 5.35 -8.49 -3.73
C LEU A 74 5.58 -8.75 -2.24
N CYS A 75 4.54 -8.71 -1.42
CA CYS A 75 4.61 -8.94 0.03
C CYS A 75 5.09 -10.35 0.35
N ASP A 76 4.64 -11.36 -0.41
CA ASP A 76 5.07 -12.74 -0.25
C ASP A 76 6.60 -12.89 -0.40
N LYS A 77 7.18 -12.22 -1.41
CA LYS A 77 8.63 -12.13 -1.64
C LYS A 77 9.38 -11.35 -0.57
N GLN A 78 8.69 -10.56 0.25
CA GLN A 78 9.28 -9.77 1.35
C GLN A 78 9.04 -10.42 2.72
N GLY A 79 8.58 -11.67 2.77
CA GLY A 79 8.42 -12.42 4.02
C GLY A 79 7.06 -12.20 4.71
N PHE A 80 6.02 -11.81 3.98
CA PHE A 80 4.67 -11.64 4.51
C PHE A 80 3.67 -12.58 3.85
N LYS A 81 2.87 -13.30 4.64
CA LYS A 81 1.65 -13.95 4.14
C LYS A 81 0.56 -12.89 4.05
N THR A 82 0.06 -12.63 2.84
CA THR A 82 -0.87 -11.52 2.59
C THR A 82 -2.18 -12.02 2.00
N LYS A 83 -3.30 -11.51 2.50
CA LYS A 83 -4.64 -11.79 1.94
C LYS A 83 -5.54 -10.56 1.97
N ILE A 84 -6.45 -10.48 1.00
CA ILE A 84 -7.59 -9.55 1.06
C ILE A 84 -8.57 -10.11 2.09
N ILE A 85 -9.01 -9.27 3.02
CA ILE A 85 -9.98 -9.64 4.07
C ILE A 85 -11.29 -8.89 3.94
N ASP A 86 -11.31 -7.75 3.24
CA ASP A 86 -12.53 -7.01 2.96
C ASP A 86 -12.39 -6.16 1.69
N LYS A 87 -13.52 -5.65 1.17
CA LYS A 87 -13.58 -4.74 0.03
C LYS A 87 -14.73 -3.75 0.16
N GLU A 88 -14.52 -2.53 -0.35
CA GLU A 88 -15.52 -1.46 -0.32
C GLU A 88 -15.55 -0.68 -1.65
N GLY A 89 -16.74 -0.29 -2.09
CA GLY A 89 -16.93 0.60 -3.23
C GLY A 89 -17.17 -0.07 -4.59
N PRO A 90 -17.59 0.71 -5.60
CA PRO A 90 -17.83 0.22 -6.96
C PRO A 90 -16.50 -0.05 -7.68
N LYS A 91 -16.56 -0.75 -8.82
CA LYS A 91 -15.35 -1.13 -9.60
C LYS A 91 -14.39 0.04 -9.83
N GLU A 92 -14.88 1.20 -10.23
CA GLU A 92 -14.05 2.39 -10.54
C GLU A 92 -13.33 2.98 -9.32
N ASN A 93 -13.84 2.71 -8.13
CA ASN A 93 -13.29 3.20 -6.87
C ASN A 93 -13.29 2.09 -5.80
N LEU A 94 -12.77 0.93 -6.18
CA LEU A 94 -12.73 -0.25 -5.33
C LEU A 94 -11.54 -0.17 -4.38
N PHE A 95 -11.80 -0.30 -3.09
CA PHE A 95 -10.80 -0.40 -2.04
C PHE A 95 -10.76 -1.83 -1.51
N TYR A 96 -9.56 -2.30 -1.22
CA TYR A 96 -9.35 -3.58 -0.55
C TYR A 96 -8.70 -3.35 0.81
N LEU A 97 -9.22 -4.04 1.84
CA LEU A 97 -8.53 -4.20 3.11
C LEU A 97 -7.69 -5.47 3.04
N LEU A 98 -6.38 -5.33 3.21
CA LEU A 98 -5.43 -6.43 3.20
C LEU A 98 -4.87 -6.64 4.61
N LYS A 99 -4.70 -7.92 4.96
CA LYS A 99 -3.95 -8.34 6.13
C LYS A 99 -2.61 -8.92 5.67
N LEU A 100 -1.53 -8.28 6.10
CA LEU A 100 -0.16 -8.77 5.95
C LEU A 100 0.26 -9.40 7.27
N GLU A 101 0.74 -10.63 7.25
CA GLU A 101 1.22 -11.34 8.44
C GLU A 101 2.68 -11.72 8.26
N LYS A 102 3.56 -11.31 9.19
CA LYS A 102 4.99 -11.64 9.14
C LYS A 102 5.17 -13.17 9.23
N LYS A 103 5.83 -13.76 8.23
CA LYS A 103 6.23 -15.18 8.26
C LYS A 103 7.20 -15.38 9.42
N ALA A 104 7.08 -16.50 10.13
CA ALA A 104 7.99 -16.81 11.22
C ALA A 104 9.42 -16.93 10.66
N GLU A 105 10.35 -16.22 11.28
CA GLU A 105 11.78 -16.44 11.08
C GLU A 105 12.20 -17.58 12.02
N ALA A 106 12.93 -18.54 11.47
CA ALA A 106 13.46 -19.69 12.19
C ALA A 106 14.58 -19.27 13.16
#